data_AF-A0A519GPU5-F1
#
_entry.id   AF-A0A519GPU5-F1
#
_cell.length_a   1.000
_cell.length_b   1.000
_cell.length_c   1.000
_cell.angle_alpha   90.00
_cell.angle_beta   90.00
_cell.angle_gamma   90.00
#
_symmetry.space_group_name_H-M   'P 1'
#
loop_
_entity.id
_entity.type
_entity.pdbx_description
1 polymer ?
#
loop_
_entity_poly.entity_id
_entity_poly.type
_entity_poly.pdbx_seq_one_letter_code
_entity_poly.pdbx_strand_id
1 'polypeptide(L)'
;VRYVGDHVAMVVAETVEQAKNAAEAVVVDYDVHQAVVSVSDAAKKASGVTVHDEAPDNQCYKWTLGDKAAVDAAFTNAAHVTKLDLINNRLVPNAIEPRVAIGNYSRATEEYVLYVSNQNPHVERLLMTAFVLGLPEHKVRVIAPDVGGGFGSKIYLYAEDVCLTWAAKQLNRSIKWTGERSEAFLSDAHGRDHVSHAEMAMDKDGKFLAMRVHTDANLGAYLSTFSTAIPTILYATLLAGQYATPQIYVEVDAWFTNTAPVDAYRGAGRPEATYLLERLVTRCAWEMNLAQDEIRRRNFITSFPYQTPVALQYDTGDFPALLTRANELGEVSGLAARKAESEKNGKLRGIGYSSYIEACGLAPSNVAGALGARAGLFEAGEVRVHPTGSVTVFTGSHSHGQGHETTFAQLVAARLGIPVENVDIVHGDTGRVPFGMGTYGSRSLSVGGTAIMKALDKIETKAKKIAAHLMEASDADIEFANGEFTVKGTDKKIPFGTVALTAYVPHNYPLDKLEPGLNETAFYDPTNFTYPAGTHICEVEIDKETGEVTIDRFTAVDDFGTIINPMI
;
A
#
# COMPACT_ATOMS: atom_id res chain seq x y z
N VAL A 1 -14.36 10.57 -25.68
CA VAL A 1 -13.68 11.23 -24.54
C VAL A 1 -14.65 11.28 -23.39
N ARG A 2 -14.28 10.71 -22.24
CA ARG A 2 -15.15 10.69 -21.05
C ARG A 2 -14.72 11.67 -19.96
N TYR A 3 -13.51 12.22 -20.02
CA TYR A 3 -13.03 13.23 -19.08
C TYR A 3 -11.96 14.11 -19.73
N VAL A 4 -11.66 15.27 -19.13
CA VAL A 4 -10.56 16.13 -19.60
C VAL A 4 -9.23 15.48 -19.22
N GLY A 5 -8.42 15.12 -20.22
CA GLY A 5 -7.18 14.34 -20.05
C GLY A 5 -7.24 12.95 -20.68
N ASP A 6 -8.41 12.50 -21.14
CA ASP A 6 -8.58 11.20 -21.82
C ASP A 6 -7.78 11.15 -23.13
N HIS A 7 -7.11 10.02 -23.38
CA HIS A 7 -6.27 9.85 -24.56
C HIS A 7 -7.12 9.75 -25.83
N VAL A 8 -6.67 10.41 -26.91
CA VAL A 8 -7.39 10.44 -28.20
C VAL A 8 -6.54 9.95 -29.35
N ALA A 9 -5.27 10.35 -29.38
CA ALA A 9 -4.31 9.95 -30.41
C ALA A 9 -2.90 9.80 -29.81
N MET A 10 -2.10 8.93 -30.41
CA MET A 10 -0.67 8.81 -30.14
C MET A 10 0.12 9.23 -31.38
N VAL A 11 1.05 10.16 -31.20
CA VAL A 11 1.95 10.64 -32.26
C VAL A 11 3.38 10.22 -31.92
N VAL A 12 4.05 9.59 -32.89
CA VAL A 12 5.45 9.16 -32.77
C VAL A 12 6.29 9.90 -33.80
N ALA A 13 7.38 10.53 -33.36
CA ALA A 13 8.32 11.25 -34.21
C ALA A 13 9.76 10.99 -33.78
N GLU A 14 10.74 11.51 -34.52
CA GLU A 14 12.17 11.31 -34.22
C GLU A 14 12.62 12.11 -32.98
N THR A 15 11.95 13.23 -32.69
CA THR A 15 12.25 14.10 -31.56
C THR A 15 10.98 14.49 -30.80
N VAL A 16 11.14 14.88 -29.53
CA VAL A 16 10.01 15.37 -28.69
C VAL A 16 9.36 16.61 -29.30
N GLU A 17 10.16 17.55 -29.81
CA GLU A 17 9.64 18.77 -30.45
C GLU A 17 8.79 18.44 -31.69
N GLN A 18 9.26 17.55 -32.56
CA GLN A 18 8.47 17.10 -33.71
C GLN A 18 7.19 16.38 -33.28
N ALA A 19 7.25 15.54 -32.24
CA ALA A 19 6.08 14.83 -31.73
C ALA A 19 5.02 15.81 -31.22
N LYS A 20 5.42 16.84 -30.47
CA LYS A 20 4.53 17.91 -30.00
C LYS A 20 3.94 18.74 -31.15
N ASN A 21 4.79 19.19 -32.08
CA ASN A 21 4.32 19.95 -33.24
C ASN A 21 3.34 19.15 -34.10
N ALA A 22 3.57 17.85 -34.26
CA ALA A 22 2.67 16.97 -34.98
C ALA A 22 1.38 16.65 -34.19
N ALA A 23 1.44 16.57 -32.86
CA ALA A 23 0.26 16.41 -32.00
C ALA A 23 -0.67 17.64 -32.09
N GLU A 24 -0.12 18.86 -32.09
CA GLU A 24 -0.88 20.11 -32.30
C GLU A 24 -1.52 20.19 -33.71
N ALA A 25 -1.00 19.45 -34.68
CA ALA A 25 -1.57 19.38 -36.02
C ALA A 25 -2.73 18.37 -36.15
N VAL A 26 -2.99 17.55 -35.12
CA VAL A 26 -4.12 16.61 -35.11
C VAL A 26 -5.42 17.39 -34.87
N VAL A 27 -6.31 17.38 -35.86
CA VAL A 27 -7.65 17.98 -35.74
C VAL A 27 -8.63 16.91 -35.27
N VAL A 28 -9.35 17.19 -34.19
CA VAL A 28 -10.40 16.33 -33.64
C VAL A 28 -11.70 17.14 -33.54
N ASP A 29 -12.74 16.66 -34.22
CA ASP A 29 -14.08 17.24 -34.12
C ASP A 29 -14.85 16.56 -32.98
N TYR A 30 -15.32 17.36 -32.00
CA TYR A 30 -16.10 16.87 -30.87
C TYR A 30 -17.55 17.37 -30.95
N ASP A 31 -18.49 16.48 -30.62
CA ASP A 31 -19.84 16.87 -30.19
C ASP A 31 -19.85 16.95 -28.66
N VAL A 32 -20.00 18.16 -28.11
CA VAL A 32 -19.80 18.42 -26.68
C VAL A 32 -21.07 18.10 -25.90
N HIS A 33 -20.98 17.12 -25.01
CA HIS A 33 -22.08 16.71 -24.14
C HIS A 33 -21.96 17.33 -22.74
N GLN A 34 -23.07 17.40 -22.02
CA GLN A 34 -23.05 17.76 -20.60
C GLN A 34 -22.27 16.70 -19.81
N ALA A 35 -21.48 17.14 -18.83
CA ALA A 35 -20.65 16.29 -17.99
C ALA A 35 -21.18 16.21 -16.55
N VAL A 36 -20.94 15.09 -15.88
CA VAL A 36 -21.15 14.89 -14.43
C VAL A 36 -19.79 14.86 -13.75
N VAL A 37 -19.43 15.88 -12.98
CA VAL A 37 -18.08 15.98 -12.38
C VAL A 37 -18.07 15.86 -10.85
N SER A 38 -19.25 15.84 -10.23
CA SER A 38 -19.45 15.68 -8.80
C SER A 38 -20.13 14.35 -8.50
N VAL A 39 -19.60 13.61 -7.54
CA VAL A 39 -20.22 12.34 -7.08
C VAL A 39 -21.60 12.56 -6.50
N SER A 40 -21.84 13.69 -5.82
CA SER A 40 -23.17 14.02 -5.27
C SER A 40 -24.21 14.28 -6.37
N ASP A 41 -23.80 14.80 -7.53
CA ASP A 41 -24.71 15.01 -8.66
C ASP A 41 -25.03 13.68 -9.37
N ALA A 42 -24.02 12.80 -9.49
CA ALA A 42 -24.21 11.43 -9.94
C ALA A 42 -25.18 10.67 -9.03
N ALA A 43 -24.98 10.74 -7.70
CA ALA A 43 -25.80 10.07 -6.71
C ALA A 43 -27.26 10.52 -6.71
N LYS A 44 -27.51 11.81 -6.91
CA LYS A 44 -28.87 12.38 -7.05
C LYS A 44 -29.52 12.06 -8.40
N LYS A 45 -28.77 11.49 -9.36
CA LYS A 45 -29.19 11.29 -10.76
C LYS A 45 -29.67 12.60 -11.40
N ALA A 46 -29.11 13.73 -10.95
CA ALA A 46 -29.64 15.06 -11.26
C ALA A 46 -29.28 15.54 -12.68
N SER A 47 -28.22 15.00 -13.27
CA SER A 47 -27.72 15.43 -14.58
C SER A 47 -28.48 14.82 -15.76
N GLY A 48 -29.07 13.63 -15.60
CA GLY A 48 -29.60 12.83 -16.72
C GLY A 48 -28.54 12.42 -17.76
N VAL A 49 -27.26 12.63 -17.46
CA VAL A 49 -26.12 12.30 -18.33
C VAL A 49 -25.64 10.89 -18.02
N THR A 50 -25.42 10.09 -19.05
CA THR A 50 -24.86 8.74 -18.94
C THR A 50 -23.39 8.74 -19.37
N VAL A 51 -22.50 8.21 -18.51
CA VAL A 51 -21.05 8.08 -18.80
C VAL A 51 -20.75 6.78 -19.57
N HIS A 52 -21.49 5.70 -19.27
CA HIS A 52 -21.38 4.40 -19.92
C HIS A 52 -22.77 3.82 -20.18
N ASP A 53 -22.98 3.27 -21.37
CA ASP A 53 -24.27 2.67 -21.75
C ASP A 53 -24.61 1.46 -20.86
N GLU A 54 -23.60 0.75 -20.37
CA GLU A 54 -23.73 -0.40 -19.47
C GLU A 54 -24.15 0.00 -18.04
N ALA A 55 -23.99 1.27 -17.67
CA ALA A 55 -24.37 1.84 -16.38
C ALA A 55 -25.18 3.14 -16.61
N PRO A 56 -26.43 3.04 -17.10
CA PRO A 56 -27.18 4.19 -17.62
C PRO A 56 -27.49 5.25 -16.56
N ASP A 57 -27.49 4.90 -15.27
CA ASP A 57 -27.66 5.81 -14.14
C ASP A 57 -26.34 6.18 -13.45
N ASN A 58 -25.21 5.88 -14.09
CA ASN A 58 -23.84 6.03 -13.61
C ASN A 58 -23.50 5.27 -12.32
N GLN A 59 -24.38 4.42 -11.80
CA GLN A 59 -24.07 3.60 -10.63
C GLN A 59 -23.26 2.38 -11.08
N CYS A 60 -22.02 2.26 -10.61
CA CYS A 60 -21.16 1.12 -10.91
C CYS A 60 -21.57 -0.09 -10.08
N TYR A 61 -21.70 0.07 -8.76
CA TYR A 61 -22.16 -0.98 -7.86
C TYR A 61 -22.67 -0.39 -6.54
N LYS A 62 -23.42 -1.24 -5.81
CA LYS A 62 -23.74 -1.08 -4.39
C LYS A 62 -23.05 -2.17 -3.60
N TRP A 63 -22.49 -1.81 -2.46
CA TRP A 63 -21.79 -2.75 -1.59
C TRP A 63 -22.11 -2.46 -0.13
N THR A 64 -22.25 -3.50 0.69
CA THR A 64 -22.59 -3.38 2.11
C THR A 64 -21.80 -4.35 2.98
N LEU A 65 -21.54 -3.97 4.23
CA LEU A 65 -20.90 -4.82 5.25
C LEU A 65 -21.51 -4.56 6.64
N GLY A 66 -21.71 -5.63 7.41
CA GLY A 66 -22.21 -5.57 8.79
C GLY A 66 -23.68 -5.96 8.94
N ASP A 67 -24.18 -5.95 10.18
CA ASP A 67 -25.58 -6.27 10.51
C ASP A 67 -26.40 -4.99 10.72
N LYS A 68 -27.16 -4.62 9.67
CA LYS A 68 -28.01 -3.43 9.70
C LYS A 68 -29.06 -3.48 10.82
N ALA A 69 -29.66 -4.64 11.08
CA ALA A 69 -30.74 -4.76 12.07
C ALA A 69 -30.20 -4.60 13.49
N ALA A 70 -29.04 -5.20 13.78
CA ALA A 70 -28.37 -5.03 15.07
C ALA A 70 -27.95 -3.57 15.31
N VAL A 71 -27.43 -2.90 14.28
CA VAL A 71 -27.10 -1.46 14.35
C VAL A 71 -28.34 -0.62 14.61
N ASP A 72 -29.42 -0.79 13.84
CA ASP A 72 -30.67 -0.02 14.01
C ASP A 72 -31.26 -0.21 15.43
N ALA A 73 -31.17 -1.42 16.00
CA ALA A 73 -31.58 -1.71 17.38
C ALA A 73 -30.71 -0.98 18.43
N ALA A 74 -29.39 -0.91 18.22
CA ALA A 74 -28.49 -0.17 19.11
C ALA A 74 -28.76 1.34 19.08
N PHE A 75 -29.03 1.90 17.90
CA PHE A 75 -29.38 3.33 17.75
C PHE A 75 -30.68 3.70 18.47
N THR A 76 -31.66 2.80 18.51
CA THR A 76 -32.94 3.04 19.22
C THR A 76 -32.75 3.22 20.73
N ASN A 77 -31.73 2.57 21.31
CA ASN A 77 -31.46 2.59 22.75
C ASN A 77 -30.32 3.55 23.15
N ALA A 78 -29.77 4.31 22.18
CA ALA A 78 -28.66 5.20 22.43
C ALA A 78 -29.09 6.41 23.26
N ALA A 79 -28.25 6.81 24.22
CA ALA A 79 -28.47 8.03 24.99
C ALA A 79 -28.10 9.28 24.18
N HIS A 80 -27.15 9.15 23.24
CA HIS A 80 -26.73 10.22 22.34
C HIS A 80 -26.37 9.66 20.96
N VAL A 81 -26.63 10.44 19.92
CA VAL A 81 -26.22 10.12 18.55
C VAL A 81 -25.50 11.31 17.95
N THR A 82 -24.24 11.12 17.58
CA THR A 82 -23.45 12.10 16.83
C THR A 82 -23.55 11.82 15.34
N LYS A 83 -23.64 12.87 14.52
CA LYS A 83 -23.67 12.77 13.05
C LYS A 83 -22.58 13.62 12.42
N LEU A 84 -22.05 13.17 11.29
CA LEU A 84 -21.03 13.86 10.52
C LEU A 84 -21.21 13.63 9.01
N ASP A 85 -21.36 14.71 8.27
CA ASP A 85 -21.16 14.73 6.81
C ASP A 85 -19.71 15.12 6.51
N LEU A 86 -19.04 14.35 5.66
CA LEU A 86 -17.62 14.54 5.37
C LEU A 86 -17.33 14.35 3.88
N ILE A 87 -16.58 15.30 3.32
CA ILE A 87 -15.98 15.17 2.00
C ILE A 87 -14.50 14.83 2.19
N ASN A 88 -14.09 13.69 1.63
CA ASN A 88 -12.69 13.36 1.45
C ASN A 88 -12.28 13.77 0.04
N ASN A 89 -11.68 14.95 -0.07
CA ASN A 89 -11.37 15.57 -1.35
C ASN A 89 -10.51 14.67 -2.23
N ARG A 90 -10.79 14.67 -3.53
CA ARG A 90 -9.92 14.10 -4.56
C ARG A 90 -8.52 14.71 -4.50
N LEU A 91 -7.49 13.87 -4.63
CA LEU A 91 -6.09 14.27 -4.62
C LEU A 91 -5.30 13.61 -5.76
N VAL A 92 -4.25 14.28 -6.20
CA VAL A 92 -3.26 13.75 -7.14
C VAL A 92 -2.01 13.34 -6.36
N PRO A 93 -1.51 12.09 -6.50
CA PRO A 93 -0.32 11.62 -5.77
C PRO A 93 0.96 12.42 -6.06
N ASN A 94 1.06 12.98 -7.27
CA ASN A 94 2.05 14.01 -7.65
C ASN A 94 3.51 13.65 -7.32
N ALA A 95 3.96 12.44 -7.68
CA ALA A 95 5.35 12.03 -7.52
C ALA A 95 6.31 12.97 -8.26
N ILE A 96 7.51 13.22 -7.71
CA ILE A 96 8.48 14.17 -8.29
C ILE A 96 8.89 13.77 -9.70
N GLU A 97 9.10 12.48 -9.94
CA GLU A 97 9.24 11.93 -11.29
C GLU A 97 7.85 11.69 -11.90
N PRO A 98 7.50 12.34 -13.03
CA PRO A 98 6.32 11.98 -13.81
C PRO A 98 6.36 10.52 -14.30
N ARG A 99 5.26 10.03 -14.89
CA ARG A 99 5.26 8.71 -15.53
C ARG A 99 6.18 8.70 -16.76
N VAL A 100 6.93 7.61 -16.94
CA VAL A 100 7.87 7.41 -18.04
C VAL A 100 7.81 5.97 -18.51
N ALA A 101 7.85 5.77 -19.83
CA ALA A 101 7.93 4.45 -20.43
C ALA A 101 8.80 4.45 -21.70
N ILE A 102 9.49 3.34 -21.93
CA ILE A 102 10.25 3.06 -23.15
C ILE A 102 9.88 1.67 -23.64
N GLY A 103 9.13 1.61 -24.74
CA GLY A 103 8.81 0.37 -25.43
C GLY A 103 9.93 -0.01 -26.40
N ASN A 104 10.37 -1.26 -26.36
CA ASN A 104 11.33 -1.84 -27.29
C ASN A 104 10.83 -3.20 -27.78
N TYR A 105 11.13 -3.52 -29.04
CA TYR A 105 10.83 -4.82 -29.62
C TYR A 105 12.04 -5.38 -30.38
N SER A 106 12.37 -6.64 -30.10
CA SER A 106 13.43 -7.39 -30.77
C SER A 106 12.83 -8.34 -31.81
N ARG A 107 13.04 -8.07 -33.10
CA ARG A 107 12.65 -9.00 -34.18
C ARG A 107 13.43 -10.31 -34.16
N ALA A 108 14.64 -10.31 -33.61
CA ALA A 108 15.49 -11.51 -33.60
C ALA A 108 14.97 -12.57 -32.62
N THR A 109 14.37 -12.14 -31.51
CA THR A 109 13.85 -13.02 -30.45
C THR A 109 12.32 -12.99 -30.34
N GLU A 110 11.67 -12.10 -31.07
CA GLU A 110 10.23 -11.78 -30.99
C GLU A 110 9.79 -11.32 -29.60
N GLU A 111 10.68 -10.64 -28.88
CA GLU A 111 10.46 -10.22 -27.49
C GLU A 111 10.17 -8.73 -27.39
N TYR A 112 9.31 -8.39 -26.43
CA TYR A 112 9.01 -7.04 -26.02
C TYR A 112 9.76 -6.73 -24.72
N VAL A 113 10.38 -5.57 -24.66
CA VAL A 113 10.96 -5.03 -23.43
C VAL A 113 10.32 -3.68 -23.17
N LEU A 114 9.68 -3.53 -22.01
CA LEU A 114 9.14 -2.27 -21.53
C LEU A 114 9.96 -1.81 -20.32
N TYR A 115 10.66 -0.69 -20.46
CA TYR A 115 11.19 0.04 -19.30
C TYR A 115 10.12 1.01 -18.83
N VAL A 116 9.76 0.99 -17.55
CA VAL A 116 8.63 1.79 -17.05
C VAL A 116 8.84 2.22 -15.61
N SER A 117 8.39 3.44 -15.28
CA SER A 117 8.31 3.89 -13.88
C SER A 117 7.08 3.24 -13.20
N ASN A 118 7.23 2.02 -12.67
CA ASN A 118 6.12 1.21 -12.15
C ASN A 118 6.48 0.59 -10.78
N GLN A 119 5.48 0.40 -9.90
CA GLN A 119 5.66 -0.19 -8.57
C GLN A 119 5.57 -1.73 -8.54
N ASN A 120 4.89 -2.31 -9.52
CA ASN A 120 4.50 -3.71 -9.58
C ASN A 120 4.76 -4.28 -10.99
N PRO A 121 6.03 -4.39 -11.44
CA PRO A 121 6.35 -4.72 -12.83
C PRO A 121 5.83 -6.10 -13.28
N HIS A 122 5.68 -7.06 -12.37
CA HIS A 122 5.03 -8.34 -12.68
C HIS A 122 3.52 -8.22 -12.89
N VAL A 123 2.85 -7.37 -12.11
CA VAL A 123 1.41 -7.09 -12.27
C VAL A 123 1.18 -6.33 -13.57
N GLU A 124 2.01 -5.33 -13.86
CA GLU A 124 2.04 -4.62 -15.14
C GLU A 124 2.14 -5.59 -16.32
N ARG A 125 3.14 -6.49 -16.28
CA ARG A 125 3.32 -7.54 -17.29
C ARG A 125 2.09 -8.43 -17.41
N LEU A 126 1.54 -8.90 -16.29
CA LEU A 126 0.37 -9.79 -16.25
C LEU A 126 -0.85 -9.11 -16.88
N LEU A 127 -1.17 -7.88 -16.45
CA LEU A 127 -2.32 -7.14 -16.93
C LEU A 127 -2.22 -6.88 -18.44
N MET A 128 -1.06 -6.41 -18.88
CA MET A 128 -0.79 -6.13 -20.29
C MET A 128 -0.87 -7.39 -21.15
N THR A 129 -0.29 -8.51 -20.70
CA THR A 129 -0.24 -9.76 -21.48
C THR A 129 -1.55 -10.52 -21.50
N ALA A 130 -2.20 -10.69 -20.35
CA ALA A 130 -3.37 -11.56 -20.22
C ALA A 130 -4.70 -10.86 -20.55
N PHE A 131 -4.82 -9.57 -20.26
CA PHE A 131 -6.12 -8.89 -20.29
C PHE A 131 -6.22 -7.76 -21.32
N VAL A 132 -5.10 -7.26 -21.85
CA VAL A 132 -5.10 -6.12 -22.79
C VAL A 132 -4.59 -6.50 -24.18
N LEU A 133 -3.30 -6.86 -24.32
CA LEU A 133 -2.67 -7.12 -25.62
C LEU A 133 -2.70 -8.59 -26.06
N GLY A 134 -2.99 -9.54 -25.15
CA GLY A 134 -3.04 -10.96 -25.46
C GLY A 134 -1.67 -11.55 -25.87
N LEU A 135 -0.57 -11.01 -25.34
CA LEU A 135 0.79 -11.43 -25.67
C LEU A 135 1.22 -12.64 -24.82
N PRO A 136 2.00 -13.59 -25.37
CA PRO A 136 2.61 -14.64 -24.55
C PRO A 136 3.53 -14.02 -23.49
N GLU A 137 3.27 -14.30 -22.20
CA GLU A 137 3.97 -13.63 -21.10
C GLU A 137 5.49 -13.81 -21.15
N HIS A 138 5.97 -15.00 -21.56
CA HIS A 138 7.41 -15.30 -21.70
C HIS A 138 8.10 -14.53 -22.84
N LYS A 139 7.34 -13.83 -23.70
CA LYS A 139 7.86 -12.91 -24.72
C LYS A 139 7.87 -11.46 -24.27
N VAL A 140 7.45 -11.17 -23.04
CA VAL A 140 7.36 -9.82 -22.52
C VAL A 140 8.22 -9.70 -21.26
N ARG A 141 9.08 -8.68 -21.23
CA ARG A 141 9.89 -8.34 -20.07
C ARG A 141 9.61 -6.89 -19.68
N VAL A 142 9.07 -6.70 -18.49
CA VAL A 142 8.91 -5.39 -17.87
C VAL A 142 10.07 -5.15 -16.91
N ILE A 143 10.69 -3.97 -17.01
CA ILE A 143 11.84 -3.52 -16.22
C ILE A 143 11.49 -2.17 -15.59
N ALA A 144 11.34 -2.16 -14.28
CA ALA A 144 11.24 -0.95 -13.48
C ALA A 144 12.61 -0.65 -12.84
N PRO A 145 13.36 0.37 -13.31
CA PRO A 145 14.64 0.77 -12.73
C PRO A 145 14.40 1.55 -11.43
N ASP A 146 15.29 2.49 -11.09
CA ASP A 146 15.01 3.51 -10.08
C ASP A 146 13.75 4.30 -10.46
N VAL A 147 12.86 4.51 -9.48
CA VAL A 147 11.59 5.22 -9.66
C VAL A 147 11.52 6.36 -8.65
N GLY A 148 11.34 7.59 -9.14
CA GLY A 148 11.35 8.83 -8.36
C GLY A 148 10.05 9.10 -7.61
N GLY A 149 9.60 8.11 -6.82
CA GLY A 149 8.34 8.10 -6.10
C GLY A 149 7.18 7.51 -6.91
N GLY A 150 6.30 6.76 -6.24
CA GLY A 150 5.09 6.16 -6.83
C GLY A 150 3.82 6.49 -6.05
N PHE A 151 3.84 6.27 -4.73
CA PHE A 151 2.73 6.61 -3.82
C PHE A 151 1.38 5.98 -4.17
N GLY A 152 1.36 4.92 -4.98
CA GLY A 152 0.17 4.24 -5.50
C GLY A 152 -0.14 4.58 -6.95
N SER A 153 0.18 5.78 -7.42
CA SER A 153 -0.13 6.22 -8.80
C SER A 153 0.55 5.37 -9.87
N LYS A 154 1.69 4.75 -9.58
CA LYS A 154 2.48 3.93 -10.52
C LYS A 154 2.18 2.42 -10.38
N ILE A 155 1.01 2.06 -9.84
CA ILE A 155 0.49 0.69 -9.77
C ILE A 155 -0.37 0.36 -10.99
N TYR A 156 -1.17 1.32 -11.44
CA TYR A 156 -2.15 1.15 -12.50
C TYR A 156 -1.44 0.91 -13.85
N LEU A 157 -1.99 -0.01 -14.64
CA LEU A 157 -1.58 -0.20 -16.04
C LEU A 157 -2.16 0.95 -16.87
N TYR A 158 -1.31 1.88 -17.29
CA TYR A 158 -1.75 3.05 -18.05
C TYR A 158 -1.83 2.78 -19.55
N ALA A 159 -2.64 3.59 -20.25
CA ALA A 159 -2.79 3.50 -21.70
C ALA A 159 -1.47 3.72 -22.44
N GLU A 160 -0.61 4.61 -21.95
CA GLU A 160 0.69 4.91 -22.56
C GLU A 160 1.59 3.67 -22.56
N ASP A 161 1.65 2.91 -21.46
CA ASP A 161 2.47 1.71 -21.31
C ASP A 161 2.07 0.63 -22.34
N VAL A 162 0.76 0.44 -22.50
CA VAL A 162 0.16 -0.47 -23.50
C VAL A 162 0.46 0.01 -24.92
N CYS A 163 0.20 1.29 -25.21
CA CYS A 163 0.33 1.85 -26.55
C CYS A 163 1.79 1.85 -27.02
N LEU A 164 2.75 2.18 -26.14
CA LEU A 164 4.18 2.13 -26.43
C LEU A 164 4.66 0.72 -26.71
N THR A 165 4.22 -0.25 -25.91
CA THR A 165 4.57 -1.66 -26.10
C THR A 165 4.06 -2.19 -27.45
N TRP A 166 2.81 -1.85 -27.79
CA TRP A 166 2.24 -2.19 -29.09
C TRP A 166 2.98 -1.50 -30.25
N ALA A 167 3.19 -0.18 -30.17
CA ALA A 167 3.78 0.61 -31.24
C ALA A 167 5.25 0.26 -31.50
N ALA A 168 6.01 -0.10 -30.47
CA ALA A 168 7.41 -0.51 -30.62
C ALA A 168 7.56 -1.69 -31.59
N LYS A 169 6.61 -2.64 -31.58
CA LYS A 169 6.56 -3.72 -32.57
C LYS A 169 6.19 -3.20 -33.96
N GLN A 170 5.13 -2.40 -34.07
CA GLN A 170 4.63 -1.91 -35.36
C GLN A 170 5.70 -1.12 -36.12
N LEU A 171 6.43 -0.27 -35.41
CA LEU A 171 7.48 0.57 -35.99
C LEU A 171 8.85 -0.10 -36.01
N ASN A 172 9.03 -1.19 -35.25
CA ASN A 172 10.31 -1.87 -35.06
C ASN A 172 11.43 -0.88 -34.67
N ARG A 173 11.12 -0.08 -33.66
CA ARG A 173 11.96 0.97 -33.07
C ARG A 173 11.70 1.04 -31.58
N SER A 174 12.71 1.48 -30.82
CA SER A 174 12.48 1.91 -29.44
C SER A 174 11.69 3.22 -29.46
N ILE A 175 10.67 3.32 -28.64
CA ILE A 175 9.84 4.53 -28.50
C ILE A 175 9.87 4.94 -27.04
N LYS A 176 10.19 6.20 -26.77
CA LYS A 176 10.20 6.77 -25.43
C LYS A 176 9.05 7.76 -25.29
N TRP A 177 8.38 7.70 -24.15
CA TRP A 177 7.44 8.71 -23.68
C TRP A 177 7.82 9.15 -22.26
N THR A 178 7.55 10.41 -21.96
CA THR A 178 7.76 11.01 -20.64
C THR A 178 6.67 12.05 -20.45
N GLY A 179 5.81 11.83 -19.46
CA GLY A 179 4.74 12.77 -19.14
C GLY A 179 5.30 14.08 -18.58
N GLU A 180 4.57 15.17 -18.83
CA GLU A 180 4.80 16.46 -18.21
C GLU A 180 4.07 16.59 -16.88
N ARG A 181 4.51 17.54 -16.05
CA ARG A 181 3.84 17.81 -14.76
C ARG A 181 2.38 18.19 -14.95
N SER A 182 2.07 19.04 -15.94
CA SER A 182 0.70 19.45 -16.25
C SER A 182 -0.16 18.26 -16.70
N GLU A 183 0.40 17.36 -17.53
CA GLU A 183 -0.28 16.15 -17.99
C GLU A 183 -0.60 15.19 -16.83
N ALA A 184 0.28 15.09 -15.83
CA ALA A 184 0.07 14.22 -14.68
C ALA A 184 -1.19 14.59 -13.86
N PHE A 185 -1.53 15.88 -13.75
CA PHE A 185 -2.77 16.29 -13.07
C PHE A 185 -4.04 15.87 -13.83
N LEU A 186 -3.93 15.72 -15.15
CA LEU A 186 -5.06 15.39 -16.02
C LEU A 186 -5.21 13.88 -16.23
N SER A 187 -4.10 13.14 -16.32
CA SER A 187 -4.08 11.76 -16.84
C SER A 187 -3.62 10.70 -15.84
N ASP A 188 -2.96 11.07 -14.74
CA ASP A 188 -2.61 10.09 -13.71
C ASP A 188 -3.88 9.66 -12.96
N ALA A 189 -3.88 8.44 -12.42
CA ALA A 189 -4.93 8.03 -11.51
C ALA A 189 -4.88 8.92 -10.25
N HIS A 190 -6.03 9.49 -9.90
CA HIS A 190 -6.21 10.27 -8.67
C HIS A 190 -6.47 9.33 -7.50
N GLY A 191 -6.69 9.84 -6.30
CA GLY A 191 -7.17 9.04 -5.17
C GLY A 191 -8.19 9.79 -4.34
N ARG A 192 -8.77 9.08 -3.36
CA ARG A 192 -9.82 9.57 -2.44
C ARG A 192 -11.17 9.75 -3.15
N ASP A 193 -11.78 10.93 -2.99
CA ASP A 193 -13.05 11.34 -3.60
C ASP A 193 -14.29 10.60 -3.07
N HIS A 194 -14.43 10.62 -1.75
CA HIS A 194 -15.59 10.09 -1.03
C HIS A 194 -16.45 11.23 -0.49
N VAL A 195 -17.77 11.07 -0.58
CA VAL A 195 -18.74 11.86 0.19
C VAL A 195 -19.46 10.91 1.13
N SER A 196 -19.28 11.11 2.43
CA SER A 196 -19.72 10.17 3.45
C SER A 196 -20.65 10.83 4.46
N HIS A 197 -21.69 10.09 4.86
CA HIS A 197 -22.51 10.38 6.02
C HIS A 197 -22.25 9.31 7.09
N ALA A 198 -21.82 9.72 8.27
CA ALA A 198 -21.53 8.80 9.37
C ALA A 198 -22.26 9.19 10.65
N GLU A 199 -22.71 8.19 11.39
CA GLU A 199 -23.34 8.38 12.70
C GLU A 199 -22.76 7.41 13.74
N MET A 200 -22.54 7.90 14.95
CA MET A 200 -22.09 7.12 16.11
C MET A 200 -23.15 7.17 17.22
N ALA A 201 -23.62 6.01 17.64
CA ALA A 201 -24.53 5.82 18.76
C ALA A 201 -23.74 5.58 20.05
N MET A 202 -24.07 6.31 21.12
CA MET A 202 -23.37 6.25 22.40
C MET A 202 -24.31 6.07 23.58
N ASP A 203 -23.80 5.46 24.65
CA ASP A 203 -24.45 5.53 25.97
C ASP A 203 -24.20 6.89 26.65
N LYS A 204 -24.79 7.07 27.83
CA LYS A 204 -24.71 8.31 28.61
C LYS A 204 -23.28 8.65 29.07
N ASP A 205 -22.39 7.66 29.10
CA ASP A 205 -21.02 7.75 29.56
C ASP A 205 -20.05 7.81 28.36
N GLY A 206 -20.55 7.97 27.13
CA GLY A 206 -19.73 8.09 25.92
C GLY A 206 -19.11 6.77 25.45
N LYS A 207 -19.65 5.62 25.87
CA LYS A 207 -19.27 4.33 25.28
C LYS A 207 -19.92 4.17 23.91
N PHE A 208 -19.16 3.74 22.92
CA PHE A 208 -19.64 3.47 21.56
C PHE A 208 -20.47 2.19 21.55
N LEU A 209 -21.69 2.29 21.02
CA LEU A 209 -22.65 1.18 20.94
C LEU A 209 -22.76 0.65 19.51
N ALA A 210 -22.86 1.56 18.54
CA ALA A 210 -22.92 1.22 17.13
C ALA A 210 -22.48 2.38 16.23
N MET A 211 -22.01 2.05 15.03
CA MET A 211 -21.74 3.02 13.98
C MET A 211 -22.45 2.63 12.69
N ARG A 212 -22.96 3.62 11.96
CA ARG A 212 -23.40 3.43 10.58
C ARG A 212 -22.80 4.47 9.66
N VAL A 213 -22.42 4.03 8.46
CA VAL A 213 -21.80 4.88 7.44
C VAL A 213 -22.43 4.61 6.09
N HIS A 214 -22.84 5.66 5.40
CA HIS A 214 -23.11 5.64 3.95
C HIS A 214 -22.01 6.44 3.25
N THR A 215 -21.51 5.94 2.12
CA THR A 215 -20.46 6.61 1.34
C THR A 215 -20.75 6.52 -0.15
N ASP A 216 -20.84 7.68 -0.79
CA ASP A 216 -20.77 7.83 -2.23
C ASP A 216 -19.30 7.92 -2.66
N ALA A 217 -18.81 6.91 -3.40
CA ALA A 217 -17.43 6.84 -3.86
C ALA A 217 -17.34 7.17 -5.36
N ASN A 218 -16.52 8.14 -5.72
CA ASN A 218 -16.31 8.51 -7.11
C ASN A 218 -15.22 7.64 -7.75
N LEU A 219 -15.56 6.87 -8.79
CA LEU A 219 -14.59 6.05 -9.52
C LEU A 219 -13.92 6.79 -10.69
N GLY A 220 -14.41 7.98 -11.03
CA GLY A 220 -14.03 8.68 -12.25
C GLY A 220 -14.64 8.03 -13.50
N ALA A 221 -14.04 8.29 -14.65
CA ALA A 221 -14.58 7.85 -15.93
C ALA A 221 -14.39 6.36 -16.20
N TYR A 222 -13.38 5.72 -15.61
CA TYR A 222 -13.03 4.33 -15.87
C TYR A 222 -12.64 3.59 -14.59
N LEU A 223 -12.80 2.27 -14.60
CA LEU A 223 -12.27 1.41 -13.56
C LEU A 223 -10.78 1.21 -13.77
N SER A 224 -9.99 1.47 -12.74
CA SER A 224 -8.55 1.22 -12.70
C SER A 224 -8.28 -0.09 -11.94
N THR A 225 -7.01 -0.42 -11.66
CA THR A 225 -6.62 -1.74 -11.16
C THR A 225 -7.22 -2.02 -9.78
N PHE A 226 -7.18 -1.06 -8.86
CA PHE A 226 -7.72 -1.25 -7.51
C PHE A 226 -8.91 -0.35 -7.17
N SER A 227 -9.36 0.55 -8.07
CA SER A 227 -10.42 1.53 -7.73
C SER A 227 -11.69 0.93 -7.14
N THR A 228 -12.12 -0.23 -7.60
CA THR A 228 -13.35 -0.88 -7.11
C THR A 228 -13.19 -1.53 -5.73
N ALA A 229 -11.97 -1.91 -5.35
CA ALA A 229 -11.68 -2.48 -4.04
C ALA A 229 -11.43 -1.41 -2.96
N ILE A 230 -10.95 -0.24 -3.36
CA ILE A 230 -10.56 0.86 -2.47
C ILE A 230 -11.70 1.33 -1.56
N PRO A 231 -12.89 1.70 -2.08
CA PRO A 231 -13.98 2.19 -1.22
C PRO A 231 -14.72 1.05 -0.51
N THR A 232 -14.39 -0.21 -0.78
CA THR A 232 -15.06 -1.38 -0.18
C THR A 232 -14.16 -2.00 0.89
N ILE A 233 -13.48 -3.10 0.56
CA ILE A 233 -12.74 -3.94 1.51
C ILE A 233 -11.47 -3.30 2.06
N LEU A 234 -10.97 -2.25 1.42
CA LEU A 234 -9.80 -1.49 1.88
C LEU A 234 -10.16 -0.30 2.78
N TYR A 235 -11.45 0.05 2.82
CA TYR A 235 -12.01 1.18 3.56
C TYR A 235 -12.90 0.70 4.72
N ALA A 236 -13.97 -0.03 4.40
CA ALA A 236 -15.03 -0.36 5.34
C ALA A 236 -14.57 -1.30 6.46
N THR A 237 -13.61 -2.19 6.18
CA THR A 237 -13.08 -3.13 7.18
C THR A 237 -12.21 -2.48 8.25
N LEU A 238 -11.81 -1.23 8.05
CA LEU A 238 -11.05 -0.44 9.03
C LEU A 238 -11.87 0.61 9.76
N LEU A 239 -13.17 0.68 9.52
CA LEU A 239 -14.07 1.57 10.24
C LEU A 239 -14.22 1.22 11.73
N ALA A 240 -13.74 0.04 12.18
CA ALA A 240 -13.57 -0.22 13.61
C ALA A 240 -12.48 0.66 14.25
N GLY A 241 -11.46 1.07 13.48
CA GLY A 241 -10.29 1.78 14.00
C GLY A 241 -9.67 1.06 15.18
N GLN A 242 -9.27 1.82 16.19
CA GLN A 242 -8.77 1.29 17.47
C GLN A 242 -9.89 1.03 18.50
N TYR A 243 -11.16 1.15 18.12
CA TYR A 243 -12.28 1.22 19.06
C TYR A 243 -13.10 -0.07 19.13
N ALA A 244 -13.45 -0.45 20.36
CA ALA A 244 -14.35 -1.55 20.67
C ALA A 244 -15.82 -1.10 20.49
N THR A 245 -16.18 -0.80 19.24
CA THR A 245 -17.55 -0.49 18.82
C THR A 245 -18.25 -1.81 18.45
N PRO A 246 -19.26 -2.27 19.21
CA PRO A 246 -19.81 -3.62 19.05
C PRO A 246 -20.48 -3.90 17.71
N GLN A 247 -21.10 -2.89 17.09
CA GLN A 247 -21.86 -3.04 15.85
C GLN A 247 -21.46 -1.95 14.85
N ILE A 248 -21.15 -2.34 13.62
CA ILE A 248 -20.83 -1.40 12.55
C ILE A 248 -21.53 -1.85 11.28
N TYR A 249 -22.21 -0.93 10.61
CA TYR A 249 -22.83 -1.17 9.31
C TYR A 249 -22.38 -0.11 8.30
N VAL A 250 -22.04 -0.56 7.09
CA VAL A 250 -21.48 0.28 6.04
C VAL A 250 -22.21 0.03 4.74
N GLU A 251 -22.59 1.11 4.07
CA GLU A 251 -23.10 1.12 2.70
C GLU A 251 -22.19 1.97 1.82
N VAL A 252 -21.86 1.45 0.64
CA VAL A 252 -21.02 2.12 -0.36
C VAL A 252 -21.75 2.09 -1.69
N ASP A 253 -22.06 3.26 -2.22
CA ASP A 253 -22.54 3.46 -3.58
C ASP A 253 -21.39 4.01 -4.42
N ALA A 254 -20.96 3.26 -5.44
CA ALA A 254 -19.86 3.68 -6.30
C ALA A 254 -20.38 4.23 -7.64
N TRP A 255 -19.83 5.37 -8.07
CA TRP A 255 -20.37 6.15 -9.18
C TRP A 255 -19.32 6.44 -10.24
N PHE A 256 -19.73 6.37 -11.51
CA PHE A 256 -18.96 6.91 -12.63
C PHE A 256 -19.20 8.42 -12.76
N THR A 257 -18.13 9.16 -13.06
CA THR A 257 -18.19 10.60 -13.34
C THR A 257 -17.25 10.93 -14.50
N ASN A 258 -17.44 12.07 -15.16
CA ASN A 258 -16.57 12.60 -16.21
C ASN A 258 -15.29 13.25 -15.65
N THR A 259 -14.63 12.57 -14.71
CA THR A 259 -13.35 12.98 -14.11
C THR A 259 -12.29 11.91 -14.38
N ALA A 260 -11.01 12.24 -14.18
CA ALA A 260 -9.93 11.25 -14.30
C ALA A 260 -10.23 10.02 -13.42
N PRO A 261 -9.82 8.80 -13.81
CA PRO A 261 -9.96 7.64 -12.95
C PRO A 261 -9.30 7.87 -11.58
N VAL A 262 -9.88 7.31 -10.52
CA VAL A 262 -9.17 7.16 -9.25
C VAL A 262 -8.48 5.80 -9.21
N ASP A 263 -7.44 5.66 -8.40
CA ASP A 263 -6.86 4.39 -7.96
C ASP A 263 -6.13 4.64 -6.62
N ALA A 264 -5.19 3.77 -6.27
CA ALA A 264 -4.44 3.84 -5.05
C ALA A 264 -3.64 5.15 -4.94
N TYR A 265 -3.90 5.89 -3.86
CA TYR A 265 -3.01 6.90 -3.32
C TYR A 265 -2.70 6.57 -1.87
N ARG A 266 -1.41 6.52 -1.50
CA ARG A 266 -0.81 6.17 -0.19
C ARG A 266 -1.84 5.79 0.89
N GLY A 267 -1.86 4.52 1.27
CA GLY A 267 -2.86 3.93 2.15
C GLY A 267 -4.02 3.33 1.36
N ALA A 268 -4.73 4.12 0.55
CA ALA A 268 -5.87 3.74 -0.29
C ALA A 268 -6.99 3.02 0.48
N GLY A 269 -8.08 3.73 0.77
CA GLY A 269 -9.18 3.29 1.61
C GLY A 269 -8.92 3.48 3.10
N ARG A 270 -7.70 3.16 3.58
CA ARG A 270 -7.36 3.32 5.01
C ARG A 270 -7.40 4.77 5.49
N PRO A 271 -6.72 5.74 4.82
CA PRO A 271 -6.80 7.14 5.23
C PRO A 271 -8.22 7.70 5.17
N GLU A 272 -9.04 7.23 4.23
CA GLU A 272 -10.45 7.59 4.08
C GLU A 272 -11.25 7.13 5.30
N ALA A 273 -11.04 5.89 5.75
CA ALA A 273 -11.67 5.32 6.94
C ALA A 273 -11.20 6.01 8.22
N THR A 274 -9.89 6.15 8.41
CA THR A 274 -9.29 6.83 9.57
C THR A 274 -9.74 8.29 9.65
N TYR A 275 -9.75 9.02 8.54
CA TYR A 275 -10.18 10.41 8.52
C TYR A 275 -11.65 10.55 8.93
N LEU A 276 -12.54 9.71 8.39
CA LEU A 276 -13.95 9.73 8.77
C LEU A 276 -14.13 9.39 10.25
N LEU A 277 -13.54 8.28 10.70
CA LEU A 277 -13.70 7.78 12.05
C LEU A 277 -13.13 8.74 13.10
N GLU A 278 -11.91 9.25 12.92
CA GLU A 278 -11.29 10.14 13.90
C GLU A 278 -12.00 11.50 13.98
N ARG A 279 -12.53 11.99 12.86
CA ARG A 279 -13.37 13.20 12.85
C ARG A 279 -14.69 12.96 13.58
N LEU A 280 -15.31 11.81 13.40
CA LEU A 280 -16.53 11.41 14.11
C LEU A 280 -16.27 11.27 15.61
N VAL A 281 -15.18 10.60 16.01
CA VAL A 281 -14.78 10.43 17.43
C VAL A 281 -14.50 11.77 18.10
N THR A 282 -13.80 12.68 17.43
CA THR A 282 -13.58 14.03 17.96
C THR A 282 -14.90 14.81 18.10
N ARG A 283 -15.83 14.67 17.15
CA ARG A 283 -17.17 15.27 17.25
C ARG A 283 -17.96 14.70 18.43
N CYS A 284 -17.90 13.38 18.66
CA CYS A 284 -18.48 12.72 19.82
C CYS A 284 -17.92 13.31 21.13
N ALA A 285 -16.61 13.52 21.22
CA ALA A 285 -15.97 14.13 22.38
C ALA A 285 -16.58 15.51 22.70
N TRP A 286 -16.71 16.37 21.69
CA TRP A 286 -17.25 17.71 21.87
C TRP A 286 -18.71 17.71 22.31
N GLU A 287 -19.55 16.86 21.70
CA GLU A 287 -20.98 16.79 22.02
C GLU A 287 -21.24 16.16 23.40
N MET A 288 -20.40 15.22 23.83
CA MET A 288 -20.46 14.61 25.16
C MET A 288 -19.73 15.42 26.23
N ASN A 289 -19.14 16.57 25.87
CA ASN A 289 -18.31 17.39 26.76
C ASN A 289 -17.17 16.59 27.44
N LEU A 290 -16.50 15.73 26.66
CA LEU A 290 -15.35 14.94 27.06
C LEU A 290 -14.09 15.45 26.37
N ALA A 291 -12.94 15.28 27.03
CA ALA A 291 -11.66 15.49 26.38
C ALA A 291 -11.49 14.49 25.22
N GLN A 292 -10.80 14.92 24.15
CA GLN A 292 -10.60 14.10 22.94
C GLN A 292 -9.84 12.80 23.24
N ASP A 293 -8.98 12.80 24.24
CA ASP A 293 -8.19 11.65 24.63
C ASP A 293 -8.97 10.74 25.61
N GLU A 294 -9.88 11.31 26.40
CA GLU A 294 -10.78 10.57 27.29
C GLU A 294 -11.80 9.72 26.52
N ILE A 295 -12.48 10.29 25.51
CA ILE A 295 -13.45 9.51 24.70
C ILE A 295 -12.77 8.32 24.02
N ARG A 296 -11.50 8.47 23.61
CA ARG A 296 -10.71 7.41 23.00
C ARG A 296 -10.39 6.31 24.01
N ARG A 297 -9.90 6.67 25.21
CA ARG A 297 -9.60 5.71 26.28
C ARG A 297 -10.80 4.87 26.70
N ARG A 298 -12.00 5.47 26.80
CA ARG A 298 -13.23 4.73 27.11
C ARG A 298 -13.56 3.66 26.07
N ASN A 299 -13.12 3.86 24.84
CA ASN A 299 -13.55 3.07 23.70
C ASN A 299 -12.46 2.22 23.08
N PHE A 300 -11.19 2.32 23.49
CA PHE A 300 -10.14 1.48 22.93
C PHE A 300 -10.39 -0.02 23.12
N ILE A 301 -9.93 -0.79 22.13
CA ILE A 301 -9.73 -2.23 22.25
C ILE A 301 -8.54 -2.46 23.18
N THR A 302 -8.70 -3.35 24.17
CA THR A 302 -7.67 -3.65 25.19
C THR A 302 -7.37 -5.13 25.33
N SER A 303 -7.99 -5.98 24.51
CA SER A 303 -7.85 -7.44 24.56
C SER A 303 -7.64 -7.96 23.16
N PHE A 304 -6.61 -8.78 22.97
CA PHE A 304 -6.23 -9.34 21.67
C PHE A 304 -6.05 -10.87 21.76
N PRO A 305 -6.30 -11.63 20.68
CA PRO A 305 -6.79 -11.16 19.39
C PRO A 305 -8.23 -10.61 19.47
N TYR A 306 -8.53 -9.56 18.70
CA TYR A 306 -9.83 -8.90 18.67
C TYR A 306 -10.49 -9.05 17.30
N GLN A 307 -11.61 -9.76 17.25
CA GLN A 307 -12.44 -9.82 16.05
C GLN A 307 -13.26 -8.53 15.93
N THR A 308 -12.98 -7.73 14.91
CA THR A 308 -13.80 -6.55 14.60
C THR A 308 -15.16 -6.97 14.04
N PRO A 309 -16.21 -6.14 14.17
CA PRO A 309 -17.50 -6.38 13.53
C PRO A 309 -17.46 -6.23 12.01
N VAL A 310 -16.32 -5.82 11.43
CA VAL A 310 -16.13 -5.55 9.99
C VAL A 310 -15.00 -6.41 9.41
N ALA A 311 -15.12 -7.72 9.63
CA ALA A 311 -14.34 -8.82 9.07
C ALA A 311 -12.91 -9.04 9.61
N LEU A 312 -12.13 -7.99 9.86
CA LEU A 312 -10.71 -8.16 10.23
C LEU A 312 -10.52 -8.55 11.70
N GLN A 313 -9.48 -9.34 11.98
CA GLN A 313 -9.08 -9.73 13.33
C GLN A 313 -7.71 -9.14 13.66
N TYR A 314 -7.68 -8.23 14.63
CA TYR A 314 -6.44 -7.63 15.12
C TYR A 314 -5.73 -8.60 16.04
N ASP A 315 -4.43 -8.76 15.82
CA ASP A 315 -3.59 -9.76 16.50
C ASP A 315 -2.98 -9.25 17.80
N THR A 316 -2.56 -7.98 17.85
CA THR A 316 -1.94 -7.35 19.03
C THR A 316 -2.06 -5.82 19.00
N GLY A 317 -1.80 -5.15 20.12
CA GLY A 317 -1.69 -3.69 20.21
C GLY A 317 -1.70 -3.16 21.64
N ASP A 318 -1.15 -1.95 21.85
CA ASP A 318 -1.25 -1.19 23.11
C ASP A 318 -1.66 0.28 22.85
N PHE A 319 -2.92 0.44 22.43
CA PHE A 319 -3.48 1.75 22.09
C PHE A 319 -3.48 2.76 23.25
N PRO A 320 -3.77 2.37 24.52
CA PRO A 320 -3.63 3.27 25.65
C PRO A 320 -2.19 3.79 25.85
N ALA A 321 -1.17 2.94 25.67
CA ALA A 321 0.22 3.37 25.78
C ALA A 321 0.59 4.37 24.67
N LEU A 322 0.17 4.11 23.43
CA LEU A 322 0.39 5.02 22.29
C LEU A 322 -0.20 6.41 22.55
N LEU A 323 -1.47 6.48 22.98
CA LEU A 323 -2.13 7.76 23.28
C LEU A 323 -1.48 8.46 24.49
N THR A 324 -1.08 7.72 25.51
CA THR A 324 -0.39 8.27 26.68
C THR A 324 0.95 8.88 26.28
N ARG A 325 1.74 8.15 25.50
CA ARG A 325 3.03 8.63 25.00
C ARG A 325 2.89 9.84 24.09
N ALA A 326 1.87 9.86 23.22
CA ALA A 326 1.58 11.00 22.37
C ALA A 326 1.21 12.24 23.20
N ASN A 327 0.37 12.10 24.24
CA ASN A 327 0.01 13.19 25.14
C ASN A 327 1.22 13.77 25.88
N GLU A 328 2.15 12.92 26.34
CA GLU A 328 3.39 13.34 27.01
C GLU A 328 4.28 14.13 26.06
N LEU A 329 4.60 13.58 24.88
CA LEU A 329 5.47 14.20 23.88
C LEU A 329 4.85 15.48 23.28
N GLY A 330 3.53 15.50 23.16
CA GLY A 330 2.76 16.67 22.73
C GLY A 330 2.60 17.74 23.81
N GLU A 331 3.08 17.50 25.04
CA GLU A 331 2.95 18.41 26.18
C GLU A 331 1.51 18.90 26.38
N VAL A 332 0.54 17.99 26.28
CA VAL A 332 -0.90 18.31 26.24
C VAL A 332 -1.36 18.99 27.54
N SER A 333 -0.75 18.64 28.68
CA SER A 333 -1.03 19.29 29.97
C SER A 333 -0.76 20.80 29.97
N GLY A 334 0.14 21.27 29.10
CA GLY A 334 0.47 22.70 28.93
C GLY A 334 -0.45 23.46 27.97
N LEU A 335 -1.37 22.79 27.27
CA LEU A 335 -2.19 23.38 26.21
C LEU A 335 -3.00 24.58 26.68
N ALA A 336 -3.58 24.52 27.88
CA ALA A 336 -4.41 25.61 28.41
C ALA A 336 -3.64 26.93 28.56
N ALA A 337 -2.39 26.86 29.02
CA ALA A 337 -1.51 28.02 29.14
C ALA A 337 -1.14 28.58 27.76
N ARG A 338 -0.79 27.69 26.80
CA ARG A 338 -0.47 28.10 25.42
C ARG A 338 -1.66 28.72 24.71
N LYS A 339 -2.86 28.18 24.91
CA LYS A 339 -4.11 28.73 24.37
C LYS A 339 -4.38 30.15 24.89
N ALA A 340 -4.24 30.36 26.20
CA ALA A 340 -4.41 31.69 26.79
C ALA A 340 -3.39 32.70 26.23
N GLU A 341 -2.17 32.25 25.91
CA GLU A 341 -1.17 33.11 25.28
C GLU A 341 -1.51 33.46 23.83
N SER A 342 -1.92 32.48 23.01
CA SER A 342 -2.42 32.75 21.66
C SER A 342 -3.59 33.73 21.66
N GLU A 343 -4.52 33.58 22.60
CA GLU A 343 -5.68 34.48 22.75
C GLU A 343 -5.27 35.92 23.06
N LYS A 344 -4.28 36.14 23.95
CA LYS A 344 -3.73 37.48 24.21
C LYS A 344 -3.10 38.12 22.97
N ASN A 345 -2.50 37.30 22.11
CA ASN A 345 -1.88 37.72 20.87
C ASN A 345 -2.88 37.79 19.69
N GLY A 346 -4.19 37.74 19.97
CA GLY A 346 -5.25 37.88 18.96
C GLY A 346 -5.52 36.62 18.13
N LYS A 347 -4.89 35.49 18.44
CA LYS A 347 -4.96 34.26 17.65
C LYS A 347 -5.87 33.20 18.29
N LEU A 348 -6.18 32.15 17.52
CA LEU A 348 -6.85 30.94 18.01
C LEU A 348 -5.84 29.80 18.13
N ARG A 349 -6.06 28.90 19.08
CA ARG A 349 -5.26 27.67 19.21
C ARG A 349 -6.16 26.45 19.25
N GLY A 350 -5.79 25.43 18.48
CA GLY A 350 -6.51 24.17 18.35
C GLY A 350 -5.59 22.96 18.52
N ILE A 351 -6.15 21.86 19.00
CA ILE A 351 -5.47 20.56 19.08
C ILE A 351 -6.33 19.49 18.39
N GLY A 352 -5.70 18.70 17.54
CA GLY A 352 -6.30 17.56 16.85
C GLY A 352 -5.63 16.25 17.23
N TYR A 353 -6.42 15.19 17.28
CA TYR A 353 -5.98 13.83 17.57
C TYR A 353 -6.33 12.91 16.40
N SER A 354 -5.45 11.95 16.11
CA SER A 354 -5.73 10.82 15.24
C SER A 354 -5.09 9.56 15.81
N SER A 355 -5.90 8.68 16.36
CA SER A 355 -5.50 7.34 16.82
C SER A 355 -5.85 6.33 15.74
N TYR A 356 -4.86 6.00 14.89
CA TYR A 356 -5.09 5.23 13.67
C TYR A 356 -4.59 3.79 13.80
N ILE A 357 -5.22 2.89 13.05
CA ILE A 357 -4.71 1.55 12.81
C ILE A 357 -4.70 1.30 11.30
N GLU A 358 -3.69 0.62 10.79
CA GLU A 358 -3.55 0.34 9.37
C GLU A 358 -3.53 -1.18 9.11
N ALA A 359 -4.35 -1.67 8.18
CA ALA A 359 -4.22 -3.03 7.67
C ALA A 359 -3.16 -3.08 6.56
N CYS A 360 -1.95 -3.50 6.93
CA CYS A 360 -0.78 -3.65 6.06
C CYS A 360 -0.61 -5.11 5.60
N GLY A 361 0.11 -5.30 4.48
CA GLY A 361 0.43 -6.64 4.00
C GLY A 361 -0.79 -7.39 3.44
N LEU A 362 -1.62 -6.70 2.65
CA LEU A 362 -2.88 -7.17 2.05
C LEU A 362 -2.87 -8.67 1.67
N ALA A 363 -3.28 -9.55 2.58
CA ALA A 363 -3.27 -11.02 2.49
C ALA A 363 -3.96 -11.56 3.77
N PRO A 364 -4.41 -12.84 3.84
CA PRO A 364 -4.15 -13.98 2.96
C PRO A 364 -4.89 -13.95 1.62
N SER A 365 -4.35 -14.63 0.60
CA SER A 365 -5.01 -14.75 -0.72
C SER A 365 -6.40 -15.39 -0.66
N ASN A 366 -6.66 -16.31 0.29
CA ASN A 366 -7.97 -16.96 0.41
C ASN A 366 -9.07 -15.98 0.85
N VAL A 367 -8.77 -15.06 1.78
CA VAL A 367 -9.70 -14.00 2.21
C VAL A 367 -9.88 -12.99 1.10
N ALA A 368 -8.78 -12.54 0.46
CA ALA A 368 -8.88 -11.63 -0.66
C ALA A 368 -9.70 -12.21 -1.82
N GLY A 369 -9.52 -13.49 -2.14
CA GLY A 369 -10.30 -14.20 -3.15
C GLY A 369 -11.78 -14.30 -2.79
N ALA A 370 -12.12 -14.61 -1.53
CA ALA A 370 -13.50 -14.61 -1.04
C ALA A 370 -14.15 -13.21 -1.11
N LEU A 371 -13.33 -12.16 -1.02
CA LEU A 371 -13.72 -10.76 -1.18
C LEU A 371 -13.72 -10.27 -2.64
N GLY A 372 -13.44 -11.15 -3.61
CA GLY A 372 -13.55 -10.88 -5.05
C GLY A 372 -12.23 -10.59 -5.77
N ALA A 373 -11.08 -10.62 -5.09
CA ALA A 373 -9.78 -10.49 -5.75
C ALA A 373 -9.53 -11.68 -6.69
N ARG A 374 -8.98 -11.40 -7.88
CA ARG A 374 -8.70 -12.41 -8.92
C ARG A 374 -7.23 -12.80 -9.04
N ALA A 375 -6.37 -12.20 -8.23
CA ALA A 375 -4.95 -12.51 -8.13
C ALA A 375 -4.61 -12.88 -6.68
N GLY A 376 -3.60 -13.74 -6.50
CA GLY A 376 -3.03 -13.99 -5.17
C GLY A 376 -2.36 -12.75 -4.61
N LEU A 377 -2.05 -12.73 -3.31
CA LEU A 377 -1.39 -11.59 -2.67
C LEU A 377 -0.13 -11.99 -1.91
N PHE A 378 0.47 -13.09 -2.35
CA PHE A 378 1.76 -13.60 -1.89
C PHE A 378 2.93 -12.72 -2.35
N GLU A 379 4.12 -12.98 -1.82
CA GLU A 379 5.37 -12.45 -2.35
C GLU A 379 6.43 -13.56 -2.45
N ALA A 380 7.47 -13.32 -3.24
CA ALA A 380 8.57 -14.24 -3.45
C ALA A 380 9.92 -13.66 -3.03
N GLY A 381 10.77 -14.55 -2.51
CA GLY A 381 12.18 -14.29 -2.24
C GLY A 381 13.04 -15.46 -2.69
N GLU A 382 14.08 -15.19 -3.46
CA GLU A 382 15.17 -16.14 -3.77
C GLU A 382 16.45 -15.60 -3.14
N VAL A 383 17.18 -16.48 -2.44
CA VAL A 383 18.47 -16.18 -1.85
C VAL A 383 19.51 -17.06 -2.52
N ARG A 384 20.53 -16.42 -3.09
CA ARG A 384 21.68 -17.06 -3.73
C ARG A 384 22.93 -16.75 -2.93
N VAL A 385 23.51 -17.77 -2.30
CA VAL A 385 24.80 -17.63 -1.61
C VAL A 385 25.91 -18.02 -2.58
N HIS A 386 26.83 -17.10 -2.85
CA HIS A 386 27.97 -17.31 -3.75
C HIS A 386 29.07 -18.14 -3.07
N PRO A 387 29.97 -18.81 -3.83
CA PRO A 387 31.05 -19.61 -3.27
C PRO A 387 32.00 -18.83 -2.32
N THR A 388 32.08 -17.51 -2.48
CA THR A 388 32.89 -16.62 -1.63
C THR A 388 32.16 -16.15 -0.37
N GLY A 389 30.90 -16.53 -0.18
CA GLY A 389 30.08 -16.17 0.99
C GLY A 389 29.28 -14.87 0.85
N SER A 390 29.42 -14.12 -0.26
CA SER A 390 28.49 -13.03 -0.58
C SER A 390 27.11 -13.56 -0.97
N VAL A 391 26.09 -12.71 -0.91
CA VAL A 391 24.69 -13.10 -1.12
C VAL A 391 24.03 -12.17 -2.12
N THR A 392 23.30 -12.73 -3.07
CA THR A 392 22.35 -11.96 -3.90
C THR A 392 20.94 -12.41 -3.58
N VAL A 393 20.06 -11.46 -3.31
CA VAL A 393 18.65 -11.69 -3.02
C VAL A 393 17.81 -11.18 -4.18
N PHE A 394 16.95 -12.02 -4.73
CA PHE A 394 15.98 -11.62 -5.76
C PHE A 394 14.60 -11.57 -5.12
N THR A 395 13.92 -10.44 -5.27
CA THR A 395 12.59 -10.23 -4.70
C THR A 395 11.62 -9.67 -5.72
N GLY A 396 10.35 -10.07 -5.62
CA GLY A 396 9.29 -9.49 -6.43
C GLY A 396 8.77 -8.16 -5.88
N SER A 397 9.16 -7.75 -4.66
CA SER A 397 8.96 -6.38 -4.16
C SER A 397 9.84 -5.39 -4.93
N HIS A 398 9.40 -4.15 -5.10
CA HIS A 398 10.15 -3.15 -5.89
C HIS A 398 10.28 -1.82 -5.14
N SER A 399 11.50 -1.28 -5.12
CA SER A 399 11.79 -0.02 -4.44
C SER A 399 11.50 1.17 -5.34
N HIS A 400 10.89 2.20 -4.76
CA HIS A 400 10.63 3.49 -5.39
C HIS A 400 10.84 4.62 -4.37
N GLY A 401 11.90 4.47 -3.55
CA GLY A 401 12.38 5.46 -2.59
C GLY A 401 12.36 5.03 -1.11
N GLN A 402 11.72 3.91 -0.77
CA GLN A 402 11.53 3.45 0.62
C GLN A 402 12.68 2.57 1.16
N GLY A 403 13.78 2.45 0.44
CA GLY A 403 15.03 1.87 0.97
C GLY A 403 15.07 0.34 1.10
N HIS A 404 14.44 -0.42 0.19
CA HIS A 404 14.50 -1.89 0.22
C HIS A 404 15.94 -2.43 0.10
N GLU A 405 16.76 -1.82 -0.77
CA GLU A 405 18.16 -2.23 -0.98
C GLU A 405 18.97 -2.18 0.33
N THR A 406 18.65 -1.24 1.23
CA THR A 406 19.26 -1.16 2.56
C THR A 406 18.58 -2.11 3.55
N THR A 407 17.26 -2.02 3.69
CA THR A 407 16.51 -2.71 4.76
C THR A 407 16.47 -4.23 4.57
N PHE A 408 16.31 -4.71 3.34
CA PHE A 408 16.39 -6.15 3.05
C PHE A 408 17.81 -6.68 3.17
N ALA A 409 18.82 -5.89 2.77
CA ALA A 409 20.21 -6.26 2.98
C ALA A 409 20.53 -6.39 4.48
N GLN A 410 20.08 -5.43 5.30
CA GLN A 410 20.24 -5.48 6.76
C GLN A 410 19.57 -6.72 7.38
N LEU A 411 18.35 -7.05 6.94
CA LEU A 411 17.63 -8.24 7.38
C LEU A 411 18.43 -9.53 7.11
N VAL A 412 18.95 -9.67 5.89
CA VAL A 412 19.72 -10.84 5.45
C VAL A 412 21.08 -10.89 6.15
N ALA A 413 21.78 -9.76 6.22
CA ALA A 413 23.07 -9.61 6.87
C ALA A 413 22.99 -9.97 8.35
N ALA A 414 21.97 -9.46 9.06
CA ALA A 414 21.73 -9.79 10.47
C ALA A 414 21.43 -11.29 10.67
N ARG A 415 20.63 -11.90 9.78
CA ARG A 415 20.28 -13.33 9.85
C ARG A 415 21.49 -14.24 9.62
N LEU A 416 22.37 -13.88 8.69
CA LEU A 416 23.55 -14.67 8.33
C LEU A 416 24.82 -14.29 9.10
N GLY A 417 24.81 -13.18 9.85
CA GLY A 417 25.99 -12.66 10.55
C GLY A 417 27.13 -12.26 9.59
N ILE A 418 26.78 -11.67 8.44
CA ILE A 418 27.74 -11.17 7.44
C ILE A 418 27.66 -9.64 7.32
N PRO A 419 28.70 -8.97 6.80
CA PRO A 419 28.64 -7.54 6.50
C PRO A 419 27.52 -7.23 5.50
N VAL A 420 26.84 -6.09 5.67
CA VAL A 420 25.70 -5.69 4.82
C VAL A 420 26.12 -5.44 3.37
N GLU A 421 27.34 -4.94 3.17
CA GLU A 421 27.96 -4.72 1.86
C GLU A 421 28.19 -6.01 1.06
N ASN A 422 28.11 -7.18 1.71
CA ASN A 422 28.18 -8.48 1.05
C ASN A 422 26.81 -8.99 0.57
N VAL A 423 25.74 -8.20 0.75
CA VAL A 423 24.39 -8.53 0.31
C VAL A 423 23.95 -7.57 -0.79
N ASP A 424 23.62 -8.12 -1.95
CA ASP A 424 23.06 -7.39 -3.08
C ASP A 424 21.57 -7.71 -3.24
N ILE A 425 20.74 -6.69 -3.51
CA ILE A 425 19.29 -6.83 -3.67
C ILE A 425 18.92 -6.57 -5.14
N VAL A 426 18.27 -7.54 -5.77
CA VAL A 426 17.81 -7.47 -7.16
C VAL A 426 16.28 -7.46 -7.18
N HIS A 427 15.72 -6.41 -7.75
CA HIS A 427 14.29 -6.25 -7.97
C HIS A 427 13.98 -5.53 -9.29
N GLY A 428 12.70 -5.43 -9.65
CA GLY A 428 12.23 -4.56 -10.74
C GLY A 428 12.28 -5.15 -12.13
N ASP A 429 12.98 -6.27 -12.33
CA ASP A 429 13.16 -6.90 -13.63
C ASP A 429 12.48 -8.26 -13.68
N THR A 430 11.34 -8.31 -14.35
CA THR A 430 10.50 -9.53 -14.45
C THR A 430 11.14 -10.70 -15.19
N GLY A 431 12.30 -10.49 -15.82
CA GLY A 431 13.13 -11.55 -16.42
C GLY A 431 14.26 -12.05 -15.51
N ARG A 432 14.50 -11.41 -14.37
CA ARG A 432 15.57 -11.77 -13.42
C ARG A 432 15.06 -12.24 -12.06
N VAL A 433 13.86 -11.83 -11.65
CA VAL A 433 13.32 -12.09 -10.32
C VAL A 433 12.10 -13.02 -10.37
N PRO A 434 11.80 -13.77 -9.31
CA PRO A 434 10.59 -14.58 -9.24
C PRO A 434 9.34 -13.70 -9.29
N PHE A 435 8.24 -14.26 -9.81
CA PHE A 435 6.97 -13.56 -9.87
C PHE A 435 6.53 -13.13 -8.46
N GLY A 436 6.23 -11.84 -8.32
CA GLY A 436 5.75 -11.23 -7.09
C GLY A 436 4.69 -10.17 -7.37
N MET A 437 4.07 -9.66 -6.31
CA MET A 437 3.01 -8.67 -6.46
C MET A 437 3.54 -7.24 -6.40
N GLY A 438 4.80 -7.02 -6.01
CA GLY A 438 5.39 -5.68 -5.96
C GLY A 438 5.11 -4.97 -4.64
N THR A 439 5.18 -3.64 -4.66
CA THR A 439 5.14 -2.83 -3.45
C THR A 439 4.00 -1.81 -3.43
N TYR A 440 3.07 -2.05 -2.52
CA TYR A 440 1.91 -1.22 -2.19
C TYR A 440 1.33 -1.67 -0.85
N GLY A 441 0.38 -0.92 -0.28
CA GLY A 441 -0.32 -1.31 0.96
C GLY A 441 0.62 -1.71 2.10
N SER A 442 1.79 -1.05 2.17
CA SER A 442 2.84 -1.30 3.17
C SER A 442 3.24 -2.77 3.32
N ARG A 443 3.27 -3.52 2.20
CA ARG A 443 3.43 -4.99 2.22
C ARG A 443 4.86 -5.52 2.11
N SER A 444 5.82 -4.69 1.69
CA SER A 444 7.15 -5.19 1.29
C SER A 444 7.85 -5.97 2.39
N LEU A 445 7.92 -5.43 3.61
CA LEU A 445 8.62 -6.10 4.70
C LEU A 445 7.79 -7.26 5.28
N SER A 446 6.49 -7.05 5.51
CA SER A 446 5.61 -8.06 6.12
C SER A 446 5.41 -9.29 5.22
N VAL A 447 5.42 -9.11 3.90
CA VAL A 447 5.24 -10.22 2.94
C VAL A 447 6.56 -10.59 2.26
N GLY A 448 7.20 -9.65 1.58
CA GLY A 448 8.46 -9.89 0.84
C GLY A 448 9.65 -10.16 1.75
N GLY A 449 9.81 -9.38 2.82
CA GLY A 449 10.81 -9.64 3.85
C GLY A 449 10.63 -11.01 4.50
N THR A 450 9.40 -11.41 4.80
CA THR A 450 9.09 -12.75 5.32
C THR A 450 9.38 -13.85 4.29
N ALA A 451 9.11 -13.63 3.00
CA ALA A 451 9.48 -14.57 1.94
C ALA A 451 11.01 -14.76 1.88
N ILE A 452 11.79 -13.68 1.99
CA ILE A 452 13.26 -13.73 2.09
C ILE A 452 13.69 -14.53 3.33
N MET A 453 13.09 -14.27 4.50
CA MET A 453 13.38 -15.02 5.72
C MET A 453 13.09 -16.52 5.58
N LYS A 454 11.98 -16.89 4.92
CA LYS A 454 11.66 -18.30 4.64
C LYS A 454 12.64 -18.95 3.67
N ALA A 455 13.18 -18.21 2.71
CA ALA A 455 14.27 -18.69 1.87
C ALA A 455 15.56 -18.88 2.69
N LEU A 456 15.87 -17.94 3.60
CA LEU A 456 17.01 -18.05 4.53
C LEU A 456 16.89 -19.25 5.48
N ASP A 457 15.69 -19.59 5.95
CA ASP A 457 15.49 -20.80 6.77
C ASP A 457 15.87 -22.08 6.02
N LYS A 458 15.58 -22.13 4.70
CA LYS A 458 16.00 -23.25 3.84
C LYS A 458 17.51 -23.25 3.60
N ILE A 459 18.11 -22.07 3.38
CA ILE A 459 19.57 -21.90 3.26
C ILE A 459 20.26 -22.41 4.52
N GLU A 460 19.82 -21.97 5.70
CA GLU A 460 20.37 -22.38 6.99
C GLU A 460 20.22 -23.90 7.20
N THR A 461 19.06 -24.47 6.86
CA THR A 461 18.81 -25.91 6.96
C THR A 461 19.78 -26.72 6.10
N LYS A 462 20.01 -26.30 4.84
CA LYS A 462 20.97 -26.95 3.94
C LYS A 462 22.41 -26.76 4.41
N ALA A 463 22.76 -25.54 4.82
CA ALA A 463 24.08 -25.19 5.30
C ALA A 463 24.47 -25.94 6.58
N LYS A 464 23.53 -26.13 7.52
CA LYS A 464 23.74 -26.95 8.73
C LYS A 464 24.13 -28.39 8.40
N LYS A 465 23.53 -29.00 7.39
CA LYS A 465 23.88 -30.37 6.96
C LYS A 465 25.28 -30.44 6.35
N ILE A 466 25.67 -29.44 5.57
CA ILE A 466 27.03 -29.32 5.03
C ILE A 466 28.03 -29.12 6.17
N ALA A 467 27.70 -28.24 7.13
CA ALA A 467 28.54 -27.96 8.29
C ALA A 467 28.72 -29.19 9.20
N ALA A 468 27.64 -29.94 9.43
CA ALA A 468 27.65 -31.19 10.16
C ALA A 468 28.60 -32.21 9.53
N HIS A 469 28.56 -32.33 8.20
CA HIS A 469 29.47 -33.20 7.47
C HIS A 469 30.94 -32.79 7.65
N LEU A 470 31.25 -31.50 7.49
CA LEU A 470 32.61 -30.97 7.65
C LEU A 470 33.19 -31.14 9.06
N MET A 471 32.33 -31.11 10.09
CA MET A 471 32.74 -31.24 11.49
C MET A 471 32.62 -32.67 12.04
N GLU A 472 32.18 -33.62 11.21
CA GLU A 472 31.88 -35.01 11.56
C GLU A 472 30.89 -35.11 12.74
N ALA A 473 29.81 -34.33 12.67
CA ALA A 473 28.78 -34.22 13.71
C ALA A 473 27.38 -34.52 13.14
N SER A 474 26.40 -34.66 14.05
CA SER A 474 24.98 -34.72 13.68
C SER A 474 24.47 -33.34 13.25
N ASP A 475 23.58 -33.27 12.26
CA ASP A 475 22.95 -32.02 11.84
C ASP A 475 22.05 -31.41 12.92
N ALA A 476 21.44 -32.25 13.75
CA ALA A 476 20.64 -31.85 14.92
C ALA A 476 21.48 -31.16 16.02
N ASP A 477 22.79 -31.37 16.04
CA ASP A 477 23.71 -30.77 17.02
C ASP A 477 24.40 -29.49 16.50
N ILE A 478 24.09 -29.07 15.26
CA ILE A 478 24.66 -27.85 14.67
C ILE A 478 23.78 -26.64 14.99
N GLU A 479 24.40 -25.67 15.65
CA GLU A 479 23.84 -24.33 15.87
C GLU A 479 24.49 -23.34 14.88
N PHE A 480 23.73 -22.34 14.43
CA PHE A 480 24.22 -21.28 13.56
C PHE A 480 23.90 -19.93 14.18
N ALA A 481 24.93 -19.11 14.41
CA ALA A 481 24.78 -17.77 14.94
C ALA A 481 25.98 -16.92 14.52
N ASN A 482 25.74 -15.63 14.25
CA ASN A 482 26.80 -14.64 14.01
C ASN A 482 27.83 -15.07 12.95
N GLY A 483 27.39 -15.73 11.87
CA GLY A 483 28.26 -16.15 10.77
C GLY A 483 29.09 -17.40 11.05
N GLU A 484 28.83 -18.12 12.15
CA GLU A 484 29.54 -19.36 12.51
C GLU A 484 28.57 -20.52 12.75
N PHE A 485 28.96 -21.70 12.29
CA PHE A 485 28.32 -22.97 12.65
C PHE A 485 29.12 -23.63 13.78
N THR A 486 28.46 -24.06 14.85
CA THR A 486 29.08 -24.66 16.03
C THR A 486 28.43 -26.00 16.38
N VAL A 487 29.21 -26.97 16.86
CA VAL A 487 28.66 -28.23 17.40
C VAL A 487 28.36 -28.07 18.89
N LYS A 488 27.11 -28.30 19.30
CA LYS A 488 26.65 -28.15 20.68
C LYS A 488 27.52 -28.91 21.68
N GLY A 489 27.94 -28.23 22.74
CA GLY A 489 28.76 -28.82 23.80
C GLY A 489 30.24 -29.03 23.46
N THR A 490 30.72 -28.48 22.34
CA THR A 490 32.13 -28.54 21.92
C THR A 490 32.66 -27.16 21.55
N ASP A 491 33.96 -27.07 21.25
CA ASP A 491 34.65 -25.90 20.70
C ASP A 491 34.76 -25.93 19.16
N LYS A 492 34.26 -26.98 18.50
CA LYS A 492 34.28 -27.10 17.04
C LYS A 492 33.38 -26.05 16.41
N LYS A 493 33.97 -25.27 15.49
CA LYS A 493 33.25 -24.27 14.71
C LYS A 493 33.83 -24.09 13.31
N ILE A 494 32.98 -23.70 12.37
CA ILE A 494 33.39 -23.32 11.01
C ILE A 494 32.63 -22.06 10.58
N PRO A 495 33.29 -21.14 9.85
CA PRO A 495 32.63 -19.91 9.39
C PRO A 495 31.69 -20.17 8.22
N PHE A 496 30.70 -19.31 8.06
CA PHE A 496 29.71 -19.35 6.99
C PHE A 496 30.33 -19.43 5.59
N GLY A 497 31.39 -18.65 5.35
CA GLY A 497 32.12 -18.65 4.08
C GLY A 497 32.71 -20.01 3.70
N THR A 498 33.17 -20.80 4.67
CA THR A 498 33.68 -22.16 4.42
C THR A 498 32.55 -23.10 3.97
N VAL A 499 31.38 -22.99 4.61
CA VAL A 499 30.20 -23.77 4.23
C VAL A 499 29.67 -23.35 2.87
N ALA A 500 29.65 -22.03 2.60
CA ALA A 500 29.27 -21.49 1.30
C ALA A 500 30.15 -22.04 0.17
N LEU A 501 31.48 -22.02 0.32
CA LEU A 501 32.40 -22.60 -0.66
C LEU A 501 32.14 -24.10 -0.82
N THR A 502 32.01 -24.82 0.30
CA THR A 502 31.82 -26.28 0.29
C THR A 502 30.56 -26.70 -0.44
N ALA A 503 29.48 -25.91 -0.39
CA ALA A 503 28.26 -26.17 -1.14
C ALA A 503 28.49 -26.28 -2.66
N TYR A 504 29.56 -25.70 -3.19
CA TYR A 504 29.94 -25.76 -4.62
C TYR A 504 31.09 -26.74 -4.90
N VAL A 505 31.54 -27.49 -3.89
CA VAL A 505 32.59 -28.51 -3.99
C VAL A 505 31.97 -29.89 -3.73
N PRO A 506 31.24 -30.44 -4.72
CA PRO A 506 30.31 -31.55 -4.51
C PRO A 506 30.95 -32.84 -4.01
N HIS A 507 32.25 -33.07 -4.25
CA HIS A 507 32.93 -34.27 -3.75
C HIS A 507 33.21 -34.25 -2.23
N ASN A 508 32.90 -33.14 -1.55
CA ASN A 508 33.22 -32.91 -0.14
C ASN A 508 31.99 -32.96 0.78
N TYR A 509 30.88 -33.53 0.32
CA TYR A 509 29.69 -33.87 1.13
C TYR A 509 28.83 -34.94 0.41
N PRO A 510 27.85 -35.58 1.09
CA PRO A 510 27.06 -36.66 0.50
C PRO A 510 26.11 -36.17 -0.62
N LEU A 511 26.55 -36.28 -1.88
CA LEU A 511 25.79 -35.85 -3.06
C LEU A 511 24.49 -36.60 -3.29
N ASP A 512 24.38 -37.82 -2.79
CA ASP A 512 23.17 -38.62 -2.82
C ASP A 512 22.06 -38.05 -1.93
N LYS A 513 22.41 -37.13 -1.01
CA LYS A 513 21.48 -36.52 -0.04
C LYS A 513 21.32 -35.02 -0.21
N LEU A 514 22.30 -34.34 -0.83
CA LEU A 514 22.33 -32.90 -0.98
C LEU A 514 22.75 -32.52 -2.40
N GLU A 515 21.94 -31.71 -3.06
CA GLU A 515 22.29 -31.13 -4.36
C GLU A 515 23.36 -30.04 -4.20
N PRO A 516 24.24 -29.82 -5.19
CA PRO A 516 25.19 -28.71 -5.21
C PRO A 516 24.56 -27.31 -5.19
N GLY A 517 25.35 -26.35 -4.73
CA GLY A 517 24.99 -24.94 -4.59
C GLY A 517 24.24 -24.63 -3.30
N LEU A 518 24.06 -23.35 -3.02
CA LEU A 518 23.36 -22.85 -1.83
C LEU A 518 22.38 -21.75 -2.24
N ASN A 519 21.35 -22.16 -2.96
CA ASN A 519 20.33 -21.31 -3.58
C ASN A 519 18.95 -21.82 -3.19
N GLU A 520 18.11 -20.97 -2.64
CA GLU A 520 16.77 -21.36 -2.17
C GLU A 520 15.74 -20.28 -2.48
N THR A 521 14.52 -20.72 -2.76
CA THR A 521 13.39 -19.84 -3.06
C THR A 521 12.23 -20.12 -2.11
N ALA A 522 11.48 -19.09 -1.75
CA ALA A 522 10.22 -19.21 -1.03
C ALA A 522 9.16 -18.27 -1.61
N PHE A 523 7.93 -18.79 -1.64
CA PHE A 523 6.71 -18.02 -1.88
C PHE A 523 5.96 -17.97 -0.56
N TYR A 524 5.57 -16.77 -0.14
CA TYR A 524 4.90 -16.57 1.13
C TYR A 524 3.56 -15.88 0.94
N ASP A 525 2.50 -16.57 1.35
CA ASP A 525 1.16 -16.02 1.51
C ASP A 525 0.91 -15.86 3.03
N PRO A 526 0.81 -14.61 3.55
CA PRO A 526 0.54 -14.33 4.95
C PRO A 526 -0.77 -14.95 5.40
N THR A 527 -0.86 -15.39 6.66
CA THR A 527 -2.11 -15.97 7.20
C THR A 527 -3.11 -14.90 7.69
N ASN A 528 -2.63 -13.68 7.91
CA ASN A 528 -3.41 -12.50 8.29
C ASN A 528 -2.66 -11.25 7.82
N PHE A 529 -3.33 -10.10 7.90
CA PHE A 529 -2.71 -8.79 7.82
C PHE A 529 -1.86 -8.51 9.05
N THR A 530 -0.99 -7.51 8.94
CA THR A 530 -0.36 -6.87 10.10
C THR A 530 -1.07 -5.56 10.40
N TYR A 531 -1.21 -5.22 11.69
CA TYR A 531 -2.00 -4.06 12.12
C TYR A 531 -1.19 -3.01 12.90
N PRO A 532 -0.18 -2.37 12.28
CA PRO A 532 0.49 -1.27 12.94
C PRO A 532 -0.49 -0.15 13.29
N ALA A 533 -0.21 0.52 14.39
CA ALA A 533 -1.08 1.52 14.96
C ALA A 533 -0.27 2.68 15.51
N GLY A 534 -0.90 3.85 15.62
CA GLY A 534 -0.27 5.02 16.19
C GLY A 534 -1.27 6.00 16.76
N THR A 535 -0.75 7.03 17.42
CA THR A 535 -1.51 8.23 17.77
C THR A 535 -0.70 9.46 17.40
N HIS A 536 -1.30 10.29 16.55
CA HIS A 536 -0.73 11.57 16.14
C HIS A 536 -1.52 12.71 16.79
N ILE A 537 -0.81 13.74 17.24
CA ILE A 537 -1.36 14.95 17.83
C ILE A 537 -0.79 16.14 17.07
N CYS A 538 -1.67 17.02 16.59
CA CYS A 538 -1.29 18.26 15.91
C CYS A 538 -1.87 19.44 16.67
N GLU A 539 -1.00 20.35 17.08
CA GLU A 539 -1.35 21.64 17.68
C GLU A 539 -1.14 22.74 16.64
N VAL A 540 -2.16 23.55 16.43
CA VAL A 540 -2.15 24.64 15.45
C VAL A 540 -2.51 25.96 16.08
N GLU A 541 -1.97 27.03 15.54
CA GLU A 541 -2.35 28.40 15.81
C GLU A 541 -2.94 29.01 14.54
N ILE A 542 -4.02 29.79 14.68
CA ILE A 542 -4.74 30.38 13.54
C ILE A 542 -4.81 31.89 13.74
N ASP A 543 -4.37 32.64 12.74
CA ASP A 543 -4.61 34.06 12.65
C ASP A 543 -6.07 34.33 12.30
N LYS A 544 -6.78 35.08 13.16
CA LYS A 544 -8.23 35.28 13.02
C LYS A 544 -8.62 36.13 11.82
N GLU A 545 -7.74 37.04 11.40
CA GLU A 545 -8.04 38.02 10.35
C GLU A 545 -7.77 37.45 8.96
N THR A 546 -6.72 36.65 8.83
CA THR A 546 -6.27 36.08 7.55
C THR A 546 -6.70 34.63 7.35
N GLY A 547 -6.97 33.90 8.42
CA GLY A 547 -7.18 32.45 8.39
C GLY A 547 -5.89 31.64 8.20
N GLU A 548 -4.71 32.27 8.26
CA GLU A 548 -3.43 31.58 8.17
C GLU A 548 -3.29 30.59 9.32
N VAL A 549 -2.92 29.35 8.99
CA VAL A 549 -2.75 28.24 9.94
C VAL A 549 -1.27 27.92 10.06
N THR A 550 -0.74 28.03 11.28
CA THR A 550 0.62 27.60 11.62
C THR A 550 0.55 26.30 12.41
N ILE A 551 1.28 25.28 11.96
CA ILE A 551 1.53 24.07 12.76
C ILE A 551 2.56 24.43 13.82
N ASP A 552 2.11 24.57 15.06
CA ASP A 552 2.95 24.88 16.22
C ASP A 552 3.71 23.63 16.68
N ARG A 553 3.02 22.48 16.69
CA ARG A 553 3.61 21.19 17.06
C ARG A 553 2.92 20.04 16.34
N PHE A 554 3.71 19.08 15.90
CA PHE A 554 3.22 17.80 15.39
C PHE A 554 3.95 16.65 16.07
N THR A 555 3.21 15.81 16.79
CA THR A 555 3.73 14.66 17.52
C THR A 555 3.17 13.39 16.87
N ALA A 556 4.06 12.47 16.49
CA ALA A 556 3.71 11.16 15.97
C ALA A 556 4.30 10.09 16.88
N VAL A 557 3.45 9.14 17.31
CA VAL A 557 3.86 7.93 18.02
C VAL A 557 3.27 6.76 17.26
N ASP A 558 4.13 5.88 16.78
CA ASP A 558 3.77 4.74 15.95
C ASP A 558 4.39 3.46 16.51
N ASP A 559 3.67 2.35 16.41
CA ASP A 559 4.14 1.01 16.70
C ASP A 559 3.98 0.13 15.45
N PHE A 560 5.12 -0.19 14.84
CA PHE A 560 5.25 -1.06 13.68
C PHE A 560 5.80 -2.45 14.05
N GLY A 561 5.88 -2.77 15.34
CA GLY A 561 6.55 -3.96 15.85
C GLY A 561 8.07 -3.86 15.76
N THR A 562 8.72 -4.89 15.22
CA THR A 562 10.19 -4.92 15.13
C THR A 562 10.70 -3.97 14.04
N ILE A 563 11.41 -2.93 14.47
CA ILE A 563 12.03 -1.95 13.58
C ILE A 563 13.34 -2.52 13.01
N ILE A 564 13.46 -2.58 11.69
CA ILE A 564 14.68 -3.01 11.01
C ILE A 564 15.71 -1.89 10.96
N ASN A 565 15.27 -0.68 10.59
CA ASN A 565 16.14 0.49 10.48
C ASN A 565 15.41 1.72 11.01
N PRO A 566 15.75 2.24 12.20
CA PRO A 566 15.04 3.39 12.77
C PRO A 566 15.16 4.71 11.98
N MET A 567 16.12 4.82 11.06
CA MET A 567 16.31 6.00 10.23
C MET A 567 15.35 6.03 9.02
N ILE A 568 14.91 4.85 8.57
CA ILE A 568 13.99 4.65 7.42
C ILE A 568 12.60 4.37 7.98
#